data_AF-A0A165AMV1-F1
#
_entry.id   AF-A0A165AMV1-F1
#
_cell.length_a   1.000
_cell.length_b   1.000
_cell.length_c   1.000
_cell.angle_alpha   90.00
_cell.angle_beta   90.00
_cell.angle_gamma   90.00
#
_symmetry.space_group_name_H-M   'P 1'
#
loop_
_entity.id
_entity.type
_entity.pdbx_description
1 polymer ?
#
loop_
_entity_poly.entity_id
_entity_poly.type
_entity_poly.pdbx_seq_one_letter_code
_entity_poly.pdbx_strand_id
1 'polypeptide(L)'
;MIDDIPLSSLRSLSEVQKAALTAGGVFTPKDLLLSNASIVARRVKLSVTDVKAIVQLVCQEVAPKPRPASDAKQAASERFTTGDDRLDGILGGGITPSLIWELCGESAAGKSQLAFQLALTVQLPKKLGGLGGSCCFITTTATLPTHRILQLIEEHPLLSSTTVSLADIHTLKTTTFASFLRV
;
A
#
# COMPACT_ATOMS: atom_id res chain seq x y z
N MET A 1 -8.19 -13.25 -0.80
CA MET A 1 -8.30 -11.83 -1.17
C MET A 1 -9.27 -11.75 -2.33
N ILE A 2 -10.36 -11.00 -2.17
CA ILE A 2 -11.35 -10.73 -3.23
C ILE A 2 -10.77 -9.73 -4.25
N ASP A 3 -9.57 -9.22 -3.96
CA ASP A 3 -9.00 -7.99 -4.49
C ASP A 3 -8.40 -8.13 -5.90
N ASP A 4 -8.04 -9.35 -6.32
CA ASP A 4 -7.44 -9.63 -7.64
C ASP A 4 -8.38 -10.40 -8.59
N ILE A 5 -9.66 -10.54 -8.24
CA ILE A 5 -10.63 -11.21 -9.11
C ILE A 5 -10.86 -10.32 -10.34
N PRO A 6 -10.63 -10.81 -11.58
CA PRO A 6 -10.88 -10.02 -12.77
C PRO A 6 -12.37 -9.69 -12.92
N LEU A 7 -12.72 -8.45 -13.26
CA LEU A 7 -14.11 -8.03 -13.53
C LEU A 7 -14.77 -8.84 -14.65
N SER A 8 -13.97 -9.38 -15.58
CA SER A 8 -14.43 -10.28 -16.64
C SER A 8 -15.05 -11.59 -16.11
N SER A 9 -14.65 -12.02 -14.90
CA SER A 9 -15.15 -13.24 -14.27
C SER A 9 -16.46 -13.06 -13.49
N LEU A 10 -16.88 -11.81 -13.24
CA LEU A 10 -18.09 -11.52 -12.46
C LEU A 10 -19.36 -11.86 -13.26
N ARG A 11 -20.32 -12.49 -12.59
CA ARG A 11 -21.58 -12.94 -13.21
C ARG A 11 -22.64 -11.84 -13.22
N SER A 12 -22.53 -10.86 -12.33
CA SER A 12 -23.44 -9.71 -12.26
C SER A 12 -23.34 -8.76 -13.43
N LEU A 13 -22.23 -8.79 -14.18
CA LEU A 13 -21.97 -7.88 -15.31
C LEU A 13 -22.32 -8.53 -16.65
N SER A 14 -22.91 -7.75 -17.56
CA SER A 14 -23.13 -8.18 -18.94
C SER A 14 -21.81 -8.14 -19.74
N GLU A 15 -21.74 -8.90 -20.84
CA GLU A 15 -20.55 -8.92 -21.70
C GLU A 15 -20.22 -7.54 -22.29
N VAL A 16 -21.24 -6.72 -22.55
CA VAL A 16 -21.06 -5.33 -23.01
C VAL A 16 -20.42 -4.47 -21.92
N GLN A 17 -20.86 -4.61 -20.67
CA GLN A 17 -20.27 -3.88 -19.53
C GLN A 17 -18.83 -4.31 -19.29
N LYS A 18 -18.54 -5.62 -19.33
CA LYS A 18 -17.19 -6.17 -19.19
C LYS A 18 -16.25 -5.65 -20.27
N ALA A 19 -16.70 -5.64 -21.53
CA ALA A 19 -15.94 -5.12 -22.65
C ALA A 19 -15.65 -3.62 -22.48
N ALA A 20 -16.64 -2.82 -22.09
CA ALA A 20 -16.48 -1.38 -21.87
C ALA A 20 -15.50 -1.06 -20.72
N LEU A 21 -15.59 -1.78 -19.60
CA LEU A 21 -14.68 -1.64 -18.45
C LEU A 21 -13.23 -1.99 -18.85
N THR A 22 -13.05 -3.12 -19.52
CA THR A 22 -11.73 -3.58 -19.98
C THR A 22 -11.12 -2.59 -20.97
N ALA A 23 -11.91 -2.09 -21.94
CA ALA A 23 -11.47 -1.07 -22.89
C ALA A 23 -11.11 0.27 -22.22
N GLY A 24 -11.74 0.60 -21.09
CA GLY A 24 -11.42 1.77 -20.28
C GLY A 24 -10.27 1.57 -19.28
N GLY A 25 -9.63 0.39 -19.27
CA GLY A 25 -8.54 0.05 -18.37
C GLY A 25 -8.98 -0.16 -16.92
N VAL A 26 -10.20 -0.65 -16.71
CA VAL A 26 -10.75 -1.02 -15.40
C VAL A 26 -10.85 -2.54 -15.38
N PHE A 27 -9.94 -3.19 -14.66
CA PHE A 27 -9.75 -4.65 -14.76
C PHE A 27 -10.23 -5.38 -13.50
N THR A 28 -10.20 -4.72 -12.35
CA THR A 28 -10.53 -5.31 -11.04
C THR A 28 -11.64 -4.52 -10.33
N PRO A 29 -12.36 -5.14 -9.37
CA PRO A 29 -13.28 -4.43 -8.50
C PRO A 29 -12.62 -3.23 -7.81
N LYS A 30 -11.34 -3.32 -7.44
CA LYS A 30 -10.59 -2.23 -6.81
C LYS A 30 -10.49 -1.01 -7.72
N ASP A 31 -10.17 -1.22 -9.01
CA ASP A 31 -10.06 -0.14 -10.01
C ASP A 31 -11.38 0.63 -10.14
N LEU A 32 -12.51 -0.07 -9.99
CA LEU A 32 -13.83 0.50 -10.09
C LEU A 32 -14.29 1.16 -8.77
N LEU A 33 -14.21 0.42 -7.66
CA LEU A 33 -14.80 0.79 -6.37
C LEU A 33 -14.00 1.88 -5.62
N LEU A 34 -12.69 1.96 -5.84
CA LEU A 34 -11.84 3.00 -5.24
C LEU A 34 -11.69 4.25 -6.14
N SER A 35 -12.36 4.26 -7.29
CA SER A 35 -12.31 5.37 -8.25
C SER A 35 -13.56 6.24 -8.18
N ASN A 36 -13.41 7.50 -8.58
CA ASN A 36 -14.56 8.38 -8.76
C ASN A 36 -15.38 7.95 -10.00
N ALA A 37 -16.69 7.73 -9.82
CA ALA A 37 -17.58 7.28 -10.88
C ALA A 37 -17.57 8.17 -12.13
N SER A 38 -17.39 9.49 -11.97
CA SER A 38 -17.32 10.43 -13.10
C SER A 38 -16.05 10.24 -13.95
N ILE A 39 -14.93 9.91 -13.31
CA ILE A 39 -13.66 9.63 -14.00
C ILE A 39 -13.77 8.31 -14.75
N VAL A 40 -14.33 7.29 -14.09
CA VAL A 40 -14.54 5.98 -14.72
C VAL A 40 -15.46 6.11 -15.93
N ALA A 41 -16.61 6.79 -15.79
CA ALA A 41 -17.57 7.03 -16.86
C ALA A 41 -16.92 7.63 -18.12
N ARG A 42 -16.03 8.61 -17.94
CA ARG A 42 -15.26 9.20 -19.05
C ARG A 42 -14.32 8.19 -19.73
N ARG A 43 -13.65 7.33 -18.96
CA ARG A 43 -12.71 6.32 -19.48
C ARG A 43 -13.42 5.21 -20.25
N VAL A 44 -14.55 4.73 -19.73
CA VAL A 44 -15.32 3.61 -20.31
C VAL A 44 -16.37 4.06 -21.34
N LYS A 45 -16.52 5.37 -21.55
CA LYS A 45 -17.50 6.00 -22.47
C LYS A 45 -18.95 5.62 -22.15
N LEU A 46 -19.30 5.56 -20.87
CA LEU A 46 -20.66 5.31 -20.38
C LEU A 46 -21.19 6.52 -19.61
N SER A 47 -22.50 6.57 -19.36
CA SER A 47 -23.06 7.60 -18.48
C SER A 47 -22.64 7.37 -17.03
N VAL A 48 -22.60 8.44 -16.22
CA VAL A 48 -22.32 8.32 -14.78
C VAL A 48 -23.37 7.44 -14.08
N THR A 49 -24.62 7.46 -14.56
CA THR A 49 -25.72 6.64 -14.05
C THR A 49 -25.45 5.15 -14.30
N ASP A 50 -25.01 4.79 -15.51
CA ASP A 50 -24.68 3.39 -15.85
C ASP A 50 -23.50 2.90 -15.01
N VAL A 51 -22.46 3.73 -14.83
CA VAL A 51 -21.32 3.39 -13.99
C VAL A 51 -21.73 3.19 -12.54
N LYS A 52 -22.63 4.02 -11.99
CA LYS A 52 -23.18 3.82 -10.64
C LYS A 52 -23.96 2.52 -10.51
N ALA A 53 -24.75 2.16 -11.54
CA ALA A 53 -25.46 0.88 -11.56
C ALA A 53 -24.48 -0.30 -11.60
N ILE A 54 -23.42 -0.21 -12.41
CA ILE A 54 -22.34 -1.20 -12.46
C ILE A 54 -21.63 -1.32 -11.09
N VAL A 55 -21.30 -0.20 -10.46
CA VAL A 55 -20.70 -0.18 -9.11
C VAL A 55 -21.59 -0.94 -8.12
N GLN A 56 -22.90 -0.71 -8.16
CA GLN A 56 -23.84 -1.37 -7.26
C GLN A 56 -23.91 -2.89 -7.50
N LEU A 57 -23.90 -3.33 -8.77
CA LEU A 57 -23.86 -4.75 -9.14
C LEU A 57 -22.58 -5.42 -8.62
N VAL A 58 -21.43 -4.79 -8.87
CA VAL A 58 -20.13 -5.29 -8.40
C VAL A 58 -20.10 -5.36 -6.88
N CYS A 59 -20.54 -4.31 -6.18
CA CYS A 59 -20.62 -4.29 -4.71
C CYS A 59 -21.46 -5.46 -4.17
N GLN A 60 -22.59 -5.79 -4.78
CA GLN A 60 -23.44 -6.88 -4.30
C GLN A 60 -22.80 -8.27 -4.45
N GLU A 61 -21.96 -8.45 -5.47
CA GLU A 61 -21.27 -9.73 -5.72
C GLU A 61 -19.98 -9.87 -4.91
N VAL A 62 -19.21 -8.78 -4.76
CA VAL A 62 -17.86 -8.84 -4.16
C VAL A 62 -17.79 -8.37 -2.71
N ALA A 63 -18.69 -7.48 -2.28
CA ALA A 63 -18.58 -6.91 -0.94
C ALA A 63 -18.97 -7.95 0.12
N PRO A 64 -18.21 -8.04 1.23
CA PRO A 64 -18.61 -8.87 2.35
C PRO A 64 -19.95 -8.39 2.90
N LYS A 65 -20.84 -9.34 3.22
CA LYS A 65 -22.15 -9.00 3.81
C LYS A 65 -21.95 -8.27 5.14
N PRO A 66 -22.74 -7.23 5.44
CA PRO A 66 -22.73 -6.59 6.76
C PRO A 66 -22.92 -7.64 7.84
N ARG A 67 -22.08 -7.58 8.87
CA ARG A 67 -22.11 -8.49 10.01
C ARG A 67 -21.99 -7.70 11.31
N PRO A 68 -22.59 -8.18 12.42
CA PRO A 68 -22.41 -7.55 13.72
C PRO A 68 -20.94 -7.42 14.10
N ALA A 69 -20.60 -6.34 14.82
CA ALA A 69 -19.24 -6.13 15.31
C ALA A 69 -18.78 -7.24 16.28
N SER A 70 -19.70 -7.87 17.01
CA SER A 70 -19.43 -9.04 17.86
C SER A 70 -18.82 -10.21 17.09
N ASP A 71 -19.18 -10.35 15.82
CA ASP A 71 -18.75 -11.46 14.97
C ASP A 71 -17.48 -11.07 14.21
N ALA A 72 -17.05 -9.81 14.30
CA ALA A 72 -15.86 -9.29 13.67
C ALA A 72 -14.60 -9.83 14.38
N LYS A 73 -14.18 -11.04 14.01
CA LYS A 73 -12.80 -11.48 14.27
C LYS A 73 -11.85 -10.46 13.67
N GLN A 74 -11.02 -9.85 14.51
CA GLN A 74 -9.93 -9.00 14.07
C GLN A 74 -8.99 -9.88 13.24
N ALA A 75 -8.95 -9.64 11.93
CA ALA A 75 -8.02 -10.36 11.08
C ALA A 75 -6.61 -10.11 11.61
N ALA A 76 -5.80 -11.16 11.71
CA ALA A 76 -4.38 -11.00 12.01
C ALA A 76 -3.78 -10.16 10.87
N SER A 77 -3.55 -8.88 11.14
CA SER A 77 -2.93 -8.01 10.16
C SER A 77 -1.45 -8.37 10.08
N GLU A 78 -0.93 -8.51 8.87
CA GLU A 78 0.51 -8.64 8.66
C GLU A 78 1.21 -7.41 9.24
N ARG A 79 2.34 -7.65 9.90
CA ARG A 79 3.15 -6.60 10.52
C ARG A 79 4.62 -6.87 10.22
N PHE A 80 5.41 -5.80 10.22
CA PHE A 80 6.86 -5.90 10.26
C PHE A 80 7.47 -5.11 11.40
N THR A 81 8.61 -5.59 11.87
CA THR A 81 9.37 -5.03 12.97
C THR A 81 9.90 -3.62 12.64
N THR A 82 9.94 -2.76 13.65
CA THR A 82 10.73 -1.52 13.59
C THR A 82 12.23 -1.77 13.75
N GLY A 83 12.66 -2.99 14.06
CA GLY A 83 14.02 -3.35 14.45
C GLY A 83 14.33 -3.10 15.93
N ASP A 84 13.33 -2.72 16.73
CA ASP A 84 13.44 -2.48 18.17
C ASP A 84 12.25 -3.13 18.89
N ASP A 85 12.53 -4.14 19.71
CA ASP A 85 11.50 -4.94 20.38
C ASP A 85 10.62 -4.12 21.31
N ARG A 86 11.17 -3.06 21.93
CA ARG A 86 10.42 -2.20 22.85
C ARG A 86 9.44 -1.32 22.08
N LEU A 87 9.88 -0.73 20.97
CA LEU A 87 9.04 0.06 20.10
C LEU A 87 7.96 -0.83 19.45
N ASP A 88 8.32 -2.02 18.97
CA ASP A 88 7.34 -2.99 18.47
C ASP A 88 6.29 -3.31 19.51
N GLY A 89 6.67 -3.52 20.77
CA GLY A 89 5.74 -3.72 21.89
C GLY A 89 4.76 -2.56 22.06
N ILE A 90 5.23 -1.31 21.97
CA ILE A 90 4.38 -0.10 22.05
C ILE A 90 3.41 -0.03 20.86
N LEU A 91 3.85 -0.43 19.66
CA LEU A 91 3.05 -0.38 18.43
C LEU A 91 2.11 -1.61 18.26
N GLY A 92 2.10 -2.51 19.23
CA GLY A 92 1.28 -3.73 19.21
C GLY A 92 1.81 -4.79 18.23
N GLY A 93 3.13 -4.98 18.20
CA GLY A 93 3.83 -5.96 17.37
C GLY A 93 4.43 -5.40 16.08
N GLY A 94 4.70 -4.10 16.02
CA GLY A 94 5.32 -3.43 14.87
C GLY A 94 4.34 -2.77 13.88
N ILE A 95 4.83 -2.44 12.69
CA ILE A 95 4.14 -1.65 11.68
C ILE A 95 3.23 -2.53 10.83
N THR A 96 1.93 -2.17 10.76
CA THR A 96 0.98 -2.83 9.86
C THR A 96 0.82 -2.04 8.54
N PRO A 97 0.89 -2.68 7.36
CA PRO A 97 0.59 -2.05 6.07
C PRO A 97 -0.88 -1.62 5.90
N SER A 98 -1.77 -2.13 6.76
CA SER A 98 -3.21 -1.82 6.71
C SER A 98 -3.56 -0.42 7.23
N LEU A 99 -2.59 0.35 7.72
CA LEU A 99 -2.78 1.66 8.34
C LEU A 99 -1.80 2.68 7.77
N ILE A 100 -2.19 3.95 7.84
CA ILE A 100 -1.28 5.08 7.63
C ILE A 100 -0.67 5.44 8.99
N TRP A 101 0.66 5.46 9.03
CA TRP A 101 1.43 5.82 10.22
C TRP A 101 2.02 7.21 10.05
N GLU A 102 1.71 8.12 10.98
CA GLU A 102 2.28 9.46 11.01
C GLU A 102 3.34 9.56 12.12
N LEU A 103 4.56 9.96 11.74
CA LEU A 103 5.66 10.15 12.68
C LEU A 103 5.96 11.64 12.85
N CYS A 104 5.50 12.22 13.96
CA CYS A 104 5.64 13.64 14.28
C CYS A 104 6.70 13.88 15.37
N GLY A 105 7.29 15.06 15.39
CA GLY A 105 8.27 15.47 16.42
C GLY A 105 9.26 16.52 15.96
N GLU A 106 10.04 17.07 16.88
CA GLU A 106 11.03 18.12 16.62
C GLU A 106 12.17 17.66 15.70
N SER A 107 12.93 18.61 15.15
CA SER A 107 14.15 18.28 14.41
C SER A 107 15.08 17.42 15.26
N ALA A 108 15.81 16.50 14.64
CA ALA A 108 16.68 15.54 15.31
C ALA A 108 15.99 14.54 16.29
N ALA A 109 14.66 14.50 16.40
CA ALA A 109 13.93 13.51 17.21
C ALA A 109 13.97 12.06 16.66
N GLY A 110 14.85 11.74 15.70
CA GLY A 110 14.98 10.38 15.15
C GLY A 110 13.99 10.01 14.02
N LYS A 111 13.13 10.93 13.57
CA LYS A 111 12.10 10.64 12.56
C LYS A 111 12.64 10.02 11.26
N SER A 112 13.63 10.68 10.65
CA SER A 112 14.25 10.19 9.42
C SER A 112 15.02 8.89 9.65
N GLN A 113 15.60 8.70 10.84
CA GLN A 113 16.31 7.47 11.20
C GLN A 113 15.34 6.28 11.22
N LEU A 114 14.19 6.44 11.88
CA LEU A 114 13.15 5.41 11.88
C LEU A 114 12.64 5.14 10.47
N ALA A 115 12.45 6.17 9.64
CA ALA A 115 12.05 5.97 8.24
C ALA A 115 13.08 5.14 7.44
N PHE A 116 14.39 5.38 7.62
CA PHE A 116 15.43 4.57 6.98
C PHE A 116 15.45 3.13 7.49
N GLN A 117 15.27 2.95 8.80
CA GLN A 117 15.17 1.62 9.41
C GLN A 117 13.99 0.85 8.83
N LEU A 118 12.81 1.46 8.74
CA LEU A 118 11.60 0.82 8.17
C LEU A 118 11.76 0.48 6.69
N ALA A 119 12.50 1.30 5.93
CA ALA A 119 12.82 1.01 4.54
C ALA A 119 13.68 -0.26 4.36
N LEU A 120 14.41 -0.66 5.40
CA LEU A 120 15.21 -1.89 5.44
C LEU A 120 14.45 -3.05 6.09
N THR A 121 13.77 -2.85 7.22
CA THR A 121 13.11 -3.95 7.95
C THR A 121 11.93 -4.55 7.19
N VAL A 122 11.26 -3.79 6.31
CA VAL A 122 10.21 -4.32 5.43
C VAL A 122 10.74 -5.40 4.48
N GLN A 123 12.02 -5.30 4.10
CA GLN A 123 12.69 -6.23 3.16
C GLN A 123 13.07 -7.56 3.83
N LEU A 124 13.16 -7.59 5.16
CA LEU A 124 13.52 -8.80 5.89
C LEU A 124 12.51 -9.92 5.58
N PRO A 125 12.95 -11.19 5.59
CA PRO A 125 12.03 -12.31 5.46
C PRO A 125 11.10 -12.38 6.68
N LYS A 126 9.90 -12.96 6.51
CA LYS A 126 8.90 -13.11 7.59
C LYS A 126 9.45 -13.75 8.87
N LYS A 127 10.39 -14.69 8.74
CA LYS A 127 11.07 -15.35 9.87
C LYS A 127 11.90 -14.40 10.75
N LEU A 128 12.30 -13.25 10.20
CA LEU A 128 13.03 -12.17 10.89
C LEU A 128 12.13 -10.96 11.15
N GLY A 129 10.81 -11.12 11.04
CA GLY A 129 9.85 -10.06 11.33
C GLY A 129 9.68 -9.03 10.20
N GLY A 130 10.14 -9.28 8.97
CA GLY A 130 9.81 -8.43 7.81
C GLY A 130 8.66 -8.98 6.96
N LEU A 131 8.45 -8.38 5.78
CA LEU A 131 7.42 -8.82 4.82
C LEU A 131 8.01 -9.26 3.48
N GLY A 132 9.33 -9.22 3.31
CA GLY A 132 9.98 -9.49 2.02
C GLY A 132 9.60 -8.48 0.93
N GLY A 133 9.22 -7.26 1.32
CA GLY A 133 8.78 -6.20 0.40
C GLY A 133 9.90 -5.22 0.06
N SER A 134 9.63 -4.30 -0.88
CA SER A 134 10.49 -3.17 -1.21
C SER A 134 9.94 -1.85 -0.65
N CYS A 135 10.77 -0.81 -0.63
CA CYS A 135 10.40 0.51 -0.15
C CYS A 135 10.36 1.54 -1.29
N CYS A 136 9.29 2.34 -1.34
CA CYS A 136 9.26 3.58 -2.11
C CYS A 136 9.47 4.77 -1.16
N PHE A 137 10.65 5.39 -1.21
CA PHE A 137 11.05 6.48 -0.35
C PHE A 137 10.94 7.83 -1.07
N ILE A 138 9.88 8.58 -0.76
CA ILE A 138 9.63 9.89 -1.35
C ILE A 138 10.19 10.99 -0.45
N THR A 139 10.95 11.92 -1.01
CA THR A 139 11.54 13.05 -0.27
C THR A 139 11.13 14.39 -0.86
N THR A 140 11.00 15.42 -0.01
CA THR A 140 10.62 16.78 -0.44
C THR A 140 11.79 17.74 -0.59
N THR A 141 12.84 17.58 0.22
CA THR A 141 13.93 18.58 0.32
C THR A 141 15.29 18.01 -0.09
N ALA A 142 15.63 16.82 0.41
CA ALA A 142 16.97 16.23 0.27
C ALA A 142 16.96 14.97 -0.60
N THR A 143 18.09 14.70 -1.24
CA THR A 143 18.37 13.37 -1.80
C THR A 143 18.49 12.37 -0.65
N LEU A 144 18.03 11.14 -0.87
CA LEU A 144 18.14 10.07 0.12
C LEU A 144 19.62 9.87 0.52
N PRO A 145 19.98 9.96 1.82
CA PRO A 145 21.36 9.84 2.25
C PRO A 145 21.79 8.38 2.29
N THR A 146 22.18 7.83 1.15
CA THR A 146 22.55 6.41 0.98
C THR A 146 23.63 5.93 1.96
N HIS A 147 24.61 6.78 2.30
CA HIS A 147 25.64 6.43 3.28
C HIS A 147 25.06 6.08 4.67
N ARG A 148 23.98 6.74 5.11
CA ARG A 148 23.35 6.44 6.40
C ARG A 148 22.61 5.11 6.37
N ILE A 149 22.05 4.77 5.22
CA ILE A 149 21.37 3.49 5.02
C ILE A 149 22.40 2.36 4.99
N LEU A 150 23.52 2.53 4.28
CA LEU A 150 24.62 1.56 4.30
C LEU A 150 25.17 1.37 5.72
N GLN A 151 25.37 2.46 6.45
CA GLN A 151 25.79 2.40 7.85
C GLN A 151 24.79 1.59 8.71
N LEU A 152 23.48 1.78 8.52
CA LEU A 152 22.45 0.98 9.20
C LEU A 152 22.56 -0.52 8.87
N ILE A 153 22.82 -0.87 7.61
CA ILE A 153 22.99 -2.27 7.19
C ILE A 153 24.22 -2.90 7.87
N GLU A 154 25.29 -2.14 8.06
CA GLU A 154 26.54 -2.61 8.67
C GLU A 154 26.48 -2.70 10.20
N GLU A 155 25.80 -1.75 10.86
CA GLU A 155 25.84 -1.60 12.31
C GLU A 155 24.66 -2.28 13.03
N HIS A 156 23.51 -2.44 12.37
CA HIS A 156 22.29 -2.93 13.02
C HIS A 156 22.27 -4.47 13.13
N PRO A 157 22.10 -5.08 14.33
CA PRO A 157 22.24 -6.53 14.52
C PRO A 157 21.27 -7.40 13.70
N LEU A 158 20.08 -6.88 13.41
CA LEU A 158 19.07 -7.56 12.57
C LEU A 158 19.29 -7.41 11.06
N LEU A 159 20.14 -6.48 10.62
CA LEU A 159 20.33 -6.15 9.21
C LEU A 159 21.64 -6.76 8.69
N SER A 160 21.65 -7.11 7.41
CA SER A 160 22.85 -7.59 6.72
C SER A 160 22.68 -7.40 5.23
N SER A 161 23.78 -7.27 4.49
CA SER A 161 23.75 -7.19 3.01
C SER A 161 23.21 -8.46 2.35
N THR A 162 23.00 -9.55 3.11
CA THR A 162 22.39 -10.79 2.61
C THR A 162 20.86 -10.79 2.74
N THR A 163 20.31 -9.94 3.60
CA THR A 163 18.88 -9.91 3.92
C THR A 163 18.18 -8.65 3.45
N VAL A 164 18.92 -7.56 3.20
CA VAL A 164 18.40 -6.27 2.73
C VAL A 164 19.33 -5.67 1.68
N SER A 165 18.79 -4.84 0.78
CA SER A 165 19.51 -4.22 -0.32
C SER A 165 19.06 -2.79 -0.60
N LEU A 166 19.98 -1.95 -1.08
CA LEU A 166 19.64 -0.64 -1.63
C LEU A 166 18.85 -0.74 -2.94
N ALA A 167 18.97 -1.86 -3.67
CA ALA A 167 18.23 -2.08 -4.91
C ALA A 167 16.71 -2.13 -4.67
N ASP A 168 16.30 -2.51 -3.46
CA ASP A 168 14.90 -2.59 -3.04
C ASP A 168 14.40 -1.29 -2.38
N ILE A 169 15.19 -0.21 -2.42
CA ILE A 169 14.77 1.13 -2.02
C ILE A 169 14.69 2.03 -3.25
N HIS A 170 13.49 2.17 -3.78
CA HIS A 170 13.17 3.09 -4.87
C HIS A 170 12.97 4.48 -4.30
N THR A 171 13.62 5.51 -4.85
CA THR A 171 13.49 6.87 -4.32
C THR A 171 13.01 7.85 -5.37
N LEU A 172 12.16 8.79 -4.93
CA LEU A 172 11.68 9.90 -5.73
C LEU A 172 11.83 11.20 -4.92
N LYS A 173 12.53 12.18 -5.48
CA LYS A 173 12.53 13.54 -4.96
C LYS A 173 11.43 14.35 -5.63
N THR A 174 10.51 14.91 -4.84
CA THR A 174 9.43 15.76 -5.33
C THR A 174 9.30 17.03 -4.49
N THR A 175 9.56 18.19 -5.08
CA THR A 175 9.47 19.48 -4.37
C THR A 175 8.06 20.08 -4.41
N THR A 176 7.17 19.52 -5.23
CA THR A 176 5.80 20.02 -5.42
C THR A 176 4.79 18.87 -5.48
N PHE A 177 3.53 19.18 -5.17
CA PHE A 177 2.44 18.22 -5.37
C PHE A 177 2.26 17.86 -6.85
N ALA A 178 2.42 18.83 -7.76
CA ALA A 178 2.26 18.60 -9.19
C ALA A 178 3.32 17.64 -9.76
N SER A 179 4.55 17.66 -9.25
CA SER A 179 5.60 16.71 -9.64
C SER A 179 5.33 15.30 -9.09
N PHE A 180 4.64 15.18 -7.95
CA PHE A 180 4.26 13.89 -7.39
C PHE A 180 3.20 13.17 -8.25
N LEU A 181 2.23 13.90 -8.81
CA LEU A 181 1.17 13.32 -9.65
C LEU A 181 1.61 12.82 -11.04
N ARG A 182 2.88 13.01 -11.41
CA ARG A 182 3.44 12.62 -12.73
C ARG A 182 4.27 11.34 -12.69
N VAL A 183 4.41 10.74 -11.51
CA VAL A 183 5.17 9.51 -11.26
C VAL A 183 4.20 8.35 -11.15
#